data_AF-I3SGJ3-F1
#
_entry.id   AF-I3SGJ3-F1
#
_cell.length_a   1.000
_cell.length_b   1.000
_cell.length_c   1.000
_cell.angle_alpha   90.00
_cell.angle_beta   90.00
_cell.angle_gamma   90.00
#
_symmetry.space_group_name_H-M   'P 1'
#
loop_
_entity.id
_entity.type
_entity.pdbx_description
1 polymer ?
#
loop_
_entity_poly.entity_id
_entity_poly.type
_entity_poly.pdbx_seq_one_letter_code
_entity_poly.pdbx_strand_id
1 'polypeptide(L)' 'MADPLLQGHFPVRCLHQAIAITAMCLQEQPKFRPLIGDIVVALEYLASQSQNIPEVHRHGVRSPPQQPPSKMDRN' A
#
# COMPACT_ATOMS: atom_id res chain seq x y z
N MET A 1 0.12 -6.44 7.76
CA MET A 1 1.54 -6.14 7.51
C MET A 1 1.94 -6.89 6.25
N ALA A 2 2.78 -6.31 5.40
CA ALA A 2 3.30 -7.00 4.22
C ALA A 2 4.43 -7.98 4.61
N ASP A 3 4.77 -8.91 3.72
CA ASP A 3 5.86 -9.88 3.94
C ASP A 3 7.20 -9.15 4.22
N PRO A 4 7.89 -9.45 5.33
CA PRO A 4 9.19 -8.84 5.65
C PRO A 4 10.26 -9.02 4.57
N LEU A 5 10.22 -10.12 3.81
CA LEU A 5 11.16 -10.40 2.73
C LEU A 5 10.99 -9.46 1.53
N LEU A 6 9.85 -8.77 1.41
CA LEU A 6 9.68 -7.73 0.41
C LEU A 6 10.48 -6.46 0.73
N GLN A 7 10.91 -6.27 1.98
CA GLN A 7 11.76 -5.14 2.42
C GLN A 7 11.26 -3.74 2.01
N GLY A 8 9.96 -3.59 1.74
CA GLY A 8 9.39 -2.34 1.23
C GLY A 8 9.57 -2.10 -0.28
N HIS A 9 10.15 -3.05 -1.03
CA HIS A 9 10.28 -3.04 -2.49
C HIS A 9 8.98 -3.42 -3.18
N PHE A 10 7.95 -2.63 -2.95
CA PHE A 10 6.69 -2.73 -3.67
C PHE A 10 6.00 -1.36 -3.72
N PRO A 11 5.32 -1.03 -4.83
CA PRO A 11 4.46 0.14 -4.85
C PRO A 11 3.28 -0.08 -3.89
N VAL A 12 3.16 0.76 -2.86
CA VAL A 12 2.08 0.68 -1.86
C VAL A 12 0.69 0.64 -2.51
N ARG A 13 0.48 1.41 -3.59
CA ARG A 13 -0.79 1.42 -4.33
C ARG A 13 -1.11 0.08 -4.97
N CYS A 14 -0.12 -0.53 -5.65
CA CYS A 14 -0.30 -1.85 -6.27
C CYS A 14 -0.56 -2.93 -5.23
N LEU A 15 0.15 -2.89 -4.09
CA LEU A 15 -0.07 -3.83 -3.00
C LEU A 15 -1.51 -3.73 -2.46
N HIS A 16 -2.00 -2.51 -2.19
CA HIS A 16 -3.38 -2.34 -1.72
C HIS A 16 -4.42 -2.87 -2.71
N GLN A 17 -4.23 -2.66 -4.01
CA GLN A 17 -5.13 -3.20 -5.02
C GLN A 17 -5.07 -4.73 -5.10
N ALA A 18 -3.87 -5.33 -5.05
CA ALA A 18 -3.73 -6.78 -5.01
C ALA A 18 -4.40 -7.40 -3.77
N ILE A 19 -4.30 -6.75 -2.60
CA ILE A 19 -4.99 -7.17 -1.38
C ILE A 19 -6.51 -7.08 -1.56
N ALA A 20 -7.03 -6.00 -2.14
CA ALA A 20 -8.46 -5.85 -2.40
C ALA A 20 -8.99 -6.96 -3.33
N ILE A 21 -8.27 -7.28 -4.41
CA ILE A 21 -8.62 -8.39 -5.31
C ILE A 21 -8.65 -9.71 -4.55
N THR A 22 -7.62 -9.99 -3.74
CA THR A 22 -7.54 -11.20 -2.91
C THR A 22 -8.71 -11.27 -1.93
N ALA A 23 -9.07 -10.16 -1.30
CA ALA A 23 -10.21 -10.08 -0.38
C ALA A 23 -11.55 -10.36 -1.09
N MET A 24 -11.74 -9.90 -2.33
CA MET A 24 -12.91 -10.26 -3.15
C MET A 24 -12.96 -11.78 -3.45
N CYS A 25 -11.81 -12.40 -3.68
CA CYS A 25 -11.74 -13.85 -3.95
C CYS A 25 -12.11 -14.70 -2.72
N LEU A 26 -11.85 -14.20 -1.51
CA LEU A 26 -12.09 -14.90 -0.24
C LEU A 26 -13.50 -14.66 0.34
N GLN A 27 -14.38 -13.95 -0.37
CA GLN A 27 -15.74 -13.69 0.11
C GLN A 27 -16.54 -14.98 0.31
N GLU A 28 -17.29 -15.08 1.41
CA GLU A 28 -18.13 -16.25 1.70
C GLU A 28 -19.18 -16.47 0.61
N GLN A 29 -19.80 -15.38 0.14
CA GLN A 29 -20.83 -15.41 -0.90
C GLN A 29 -20.18 -15.50 -2.29
N PRO A 30 -20.45 -16.55 -3.09
CA PRO A 30 -19.80 -16.76 -4.39
C PRO A 30 -20.00 -15.62 -5.40
N LYS A 31 -21.13 -14.93 -5.33
CA LYS A 31 -21.49 -13.81 -6.22
C LYS A 31 -20.54 -12.61 -6.12
N PHE A 32 -19.78 -12.47 -5.04
CA PHE A 32 -18.80 -11.39 -4.89
C PHE A 32 -17.39 -11.81 -5.30
N ARG A 33 -17.17 -13.10 -5.60
CA ARG A 33 -15.89 -13.59 -6.11
C ARG A 33 -15.82 -13.26 -7.59
N PRO A 34 -14.77 -12.54 -8.05
CA PRO A 34 -14.62 -12.19 -9.45
C PRO A 34 -14.30 -13.42 -10.31
N LEU A 35 -14.54 -13.32 -11.62
CA LEU A 35 -14.12 -14.36 -12.56
C LEU A 35 -12.60 -14.42 -12.62
N ILE A 36 -12.05 -15.61 -12.82
CA ILE A 36 -10.58 -15.78 -12.89
C ILE A 36 -9.96 -14.97 -14.03
N GLY A 37 -10.67 -14.81 -15.15
CA GLY A 37 -10.23 -13.96 -16.26
C GLY A 37 -10.06 -12.49 -15.83
N ASP A 38 -11.01 -11.96 -15.07
CA ASP A 38 -10.95 -10.58 -14.57
C ASP A 38 -9.80 -10.40 -13.56
N ILE A 39 -9.56 -11.41 -12.73
CA ILE A 39 -8.43 -11.42 -11.78
C ILE A 39 -7.11 -11.35 -12.54
N VAL A 40 -6.92 -12.19 -13.57
CA VAL A 40 -5.68 -12.24 -14.36
C VAL A 40 -5.43 -10.90 -15.04
N VAL A 41 -6.44 -10.33 -15.71
CA VAL A 41 -6.34 -9.02 -16.37
C VAL A 41 -5.99 -7.92 -15.37
N ALA A 42 -6.63 -7.90 -14.19
CA ALA A 42 -6.34 -6.92 -13.16
C ALA A 42 -4.90 -7.06 -12.62
N LEU A 43 -4.43 -8.30 -12.38
CA LEU A 43 -3.08 -8.54 -11.90
C LEU A 43 -2.01 -8.19 -12.94
N GLU A 44 -2.24 -8.49 -14.22
CA GLU A 44 -1.37 -8.07 -15.33
C GLU A 44 -1.27 -6.55 -15.41
N TYR A 45 -2.40 -5.85 -15.28
CA TYR A 45 -2.42 -4.39 -15.22
C TYR A 45 -1.59 -3.88 -14.03
N LEU A 46 -1.78 -4.43 -12.83
CA LEU A 46 -1.00 -4.04 -11.64
C LEU A 46 0.50 -4.27 -11.81
N ALA A 47 0.89 -5.39 -12.43
CA ALA A 47 2.29 -5.70 -12.73
C ALA A 47 2.89 -4.68 -13.70
N SER A 48 2.17 -4.30 -14.76
CA SER A 48 2.61 -3.27 -15.72
C SER A 48 2.79 -1.90 -15.07
N GLN A 49 1.94 -1.54 -14.10
CA GLN A 49 2.04 -0.27 -13.37
C GLN A 49 3.21 -0.26 -12.39
N SER A 50 3.55 -1.40 -11.80
CA SER A 50 4.67 -1.52 -10.86
C SER A 50 6.04 -1.26 -11.50
N GLN A 51 6.19 -1.51 -12.81
CA GLN A 51 7.44 -1.31 -13.53
C GLN A 51 7.70 0.17 -13.92
N ASN A 52 6.68 1.03 -13.84
CA ASN A 52 6.72 2.41 -14.34
C ASN A 52 6.92 3.48 -13.26
N ILE A 53 7.19 3.09 -12.00
CA ILE A 53 7.30 4.02 -10.89
C ILE A 53 8.78 4.14 -10.50
N PRO A 54 9.46 5.28 -10.77
CA PRO A 54 10.75 5.52 -10.15
C PRO A 54 10.53 5.60 -8.64
N GLU A 55 11.30 4.82 -7.88
CA GLU A 55 11.26 4.77 -6.41
C GLU A 55 11.54 6.16 -5.81
N VAL A 56 10.54 7.02 -5.73
CA VAL A 56 10.58 8.17 -4.83
C VAL A 56 10.22 7.63 -3.45
N HIS A 57 11.25 7.14 -2.78
CA HIS A 57 11.29 6.97 -1.34
C HIS A 57 10.77 8.24 -0.65
N ARG A 58 9.53 8.19 -0.18
CA ARG A 58 9.09 8.98 0.98
C ARG A 58 8.42 8.05 1.99
N HIS A 59 9.24 7.16 2.53
CA HIS A 59 9.00 6.65 3.87
C HIS A 59 9.32 7.78 4.85
N GLY A 60 8.28 8.25 5.55
CA GLY A 60 8.42 9.26 6.57
C GLY A 60 7.05 9.52 7.17
N VAL A 61 6.71 8.71 8.17
CA VAL A 61 5.74 8.98 9.22
C VAL A 61 5.42 10.47 9.31
N ARG A 62 4.14 10.84 9.14
CA ARG A 62 3.62 12.16 9.48
C ARG A 62 3.74 12.33 11.00
N SER A 63 4.94 12.59 11.50
CA SER A 63 5.16 13.17 12.81
C SER A 63 4.61 14.60 12.75
N PRO A 64 3.70 15.02 13.64
CA PRO A 64 3.45 16.44 13.83
C PRO A 64 4.78 17.10 14.22
N PRO A 65 5.09 18.34 13.79
CA PRO A 65 6.28 19.03 14.25
C PRO A 65 6.18 19.20 15.76
N GLN A 66 7.06 18.53 16.52
CA GLN A 66 7.24 18.79 17.93
C GLN A 66 7.77 20.22 18.07
N GLN A 67 6.92 21.12 18.59
CA GLN A 67 7.38 22.44 19.02
C GLN A 67 8.45 22.26 20.11
N PRO A 68 9.58 22.98 20.04
CA PRO A 68 10.59 22.92 21.10
C PRO A 68 10.02 23.50 22.40
N PRO A 69 10.43 22.99 23.58
CA PRO A 69 9.99 23.53 24.86
C PRO A 69 10.54 24.95 24.99
N SER A 70 9.65 25.94 24.98
CA SER A 70 9.98 27.30 25.36
C SER A 70 10.36 27.31 26.84
N LYS A 71 11.66 27.25 27.11
CA LYS A 71 12.22 27.86 28.32
C LYS A 71 12.07 29.37 28.15
N MET A 72 11.11 29.97 28.83
CA MET A 72 11.17 31.40 29.15
C MET A 72 11.17 31.51 30.67
N ASP A 73 12.39 31.60 31.17
CA ASP A 73 12.77 32.08 32.48
C ASP A 73 12.11 33.45 32.75
N ARG A 74 11.68 33.66 34.00
CA ARG A 74 11.75 34.95 34.73
C ARG A 74 10.75 36.07 34.40
N ASN A 75 9.74 36.24 35.27
CA ASN A 75 9.61 37.38 36.20
C ASN A 75 8.34 37.28 37.04
#